data_AF-A0A7V5SQH7-F1
#
_entry.id   AF-A0A7V5SQH7-F1
#
_cell.length_a   1.000
_cell.length_b   1.000
_cell.length_c   1.000
_cell.angle_alpha   90.00
_cell.angle_beta   90.00
_cell.angle_gamma   90.00
#
_symmetry.space_group_name_H-M   'P 1'
#
loop_
_entity.id
_entity.type
_entity.pdbx_description
1 polymer ?
#
loop_
_entity_poly.entity_id
_entity_poly.type
_entity_poly.pdbx_seq_one_letter_code
_entity_poly.pdbx_strand_id
1 'polypeptide(L)'
;MNFDFYFPYEFYRNEQKEVIKEIYESLQKRQNILFIAPSGTGKTIDNLVAAIPIAKDYGLKIIYLCRTHQQSDRVISEVKKINEKLSQNIKKDSTLIEIGIESEKTLLIRAISIRGRAEMCLNRIIKKLKGFSPVDIMNICADLRKNKNCSYFNQMIQFKQTLNEDLHILSLLTIES
;
A
#
# COMPACT_ATOMS: atom_id res chain seq x y z
N MET A 1 -11.69 -0.64 20.53
CA MET A 1 -10.69 -1.04 19.52
C MET A 1 -9.37 -1.33 20.22
N ASN A 2 -8.66 -2.42 19.88
CA ASN A 2 -7.34 -2.72 20.44
C ASN A 2 -6.23 -2.26 19.47
N PHE A 3 -5.67 -1.06 19.71
CA PHE A 3 -4.59 -0.50 18.88
C PHE A 3 -3.25 -1.24 19.03
N ASP A 4 -3.03 -1.92 20.17
CA ASP A 4 -1.78 -2.62 20.50
C ASP A 4 -1.53 -3.82 19.56
N PHE A 5 -2.60 -4.31 18.92
CA PHE A 5 -2.52 -5.33 17.87
C PHE A 5 -1.77 -4.84 16.62
N TYR A 6 -1.88 -3.55 16.29
CA TYR A 6 -1.26 -2.93 15.11
C TYR A 6 -0.02 -2.10 15.44
N PHE A 7 0.10 -1.62 16.68
CA PHE A 7 1.18 -0.72 17.08
C PHE A 7 2.52 -1.47 17.16
N PRO A 8 3.53 -1.11 16.34
CA PRO A 8 4.75 -1.91 16.17
C PRO A 8 5.86 -1.58 17.17
N TYR A 9 5.70 -0.53 17.97
CA TYR A 9 6.69 -0.11 18.97
C TYR A 9 6.35 -0.68 20.35
N GLU A 10 7.37 -0.81 21.20
CA GLU A 10 7.23 -1.38 22.54
C GLU A 10 6.36 -0.51 23.45
N PHE A 11 6.52 0.81 23.35
CA PHE A 11 5.79 1.79 24.17
C PHE A 11 5.23 2.92 23.31
N TYR A 12 4.07 3.43 23.73
CA TYR A 12 3.53 4.69 23.24
C TYR A 12 4.31 5.85 23.84
N ARG A 13 4.45 6.93 23.08
CA ARG A 13 4.84 8.23 23.64
C ARG A 13 3.69 8.81 24.46
N ASN A 14 4.01 9.81 25.29
CA ASN A 14 3.01 10.51 26.06
C ASN A 14 1.88 11.01 25.15
N GLU A 15 0.62 10.76 25.54
CA GLU A 15 -0.62 11.13 24.83
C GLU A 15 -0.82 10.50 23.43
N GLN A 16 0.11 9.67 22.96
CA GLN A 16 0.06 9.12 21.61
C GLN A 16 -1.14 8.18 21.40
N LYS A 17 -1.51 7.41 22.44
CA LYS A 17 -2.63 6.47 22.38
C LYS A 17 -3.97 7.21 22.32
N GLU A 18 -4.07 8.32 23.04
CA GLU A 18 -5.22 9.23 23.05
C GLU A 18 -5.40 9.88 21.68
N VAL A 19 -4.32 10.39 21.09
CA VAL A 19 -4.33 10.95 19.72
C VAL A 19 -4.77 9.92 18.69
N ILE A 20 -4.24 8.69 18.75
CA ILE A 20 -4.65 7.60 17.85
C ILE A 20 -6.15 7.32 18.00
N LYS A 21 -6.67 7.32 19.23
CA LYS A 21 -8.09 7.11 19.52
C LYS A 21 -8.95 8.22 18.93
N GLU A 22 -8.56 9.49 19.08
CA GLU A 22 -9.28 10.62 18.49
C GLU A 22 -9.33 10.55 16.96
N ILE A 23 -8.21 10.22 16.31
CA ILE A 23 -8.17 10.04 14.86
C ILE A 23 -9.10 8.89 14.45
N TYR A 24 -9.03 7.75 15.13
CA TYR A 24 -9.87 6.58 14.87
C TYR A 24 -11.37 6.91 14.98
N GLU A 25 -11.78 7.59 16.07
CA GLU A 25 -13.18 7.95 16.29
C GLU A 25 -13.70 8.94 15.24
N SER A 26 -12.87 9.90 14.81
CA SER A 26 -13.23 10.83 13.74
C SER A 26 -13.42 10.10 12.41
N LEU A 27 -12.51 9.18 12.07
CA LEU A 27 -12.60 8.35 10.86
C LEU A 27 -13.83 7.43 10.88
N GLN A 28 -14.16 6.81 12.02
CA GLN A 28 -15.38 6.01 12.17
C GLN A 28 -16.66 6.84 11.93
N LYS A 29 -16.67 8.09 12.40
CA LYS A 29 -17.77 9.05 12.17
C LYS A 29 -17.77 9.61 10.74
N ARG A 30 -16.84 9.19 9.87
CA ARG A 30 -16.65 9.70 8.50
C ARG A 30 -16.44 11.22 8.46
N GLN A 31 -15.73 11.74 9.46
CA GLN A 31 -15.42 13.16 9.58
C GLN A 31 -13.99 13.47 9.12
N ASN A 32 -13.75 14.74 8.82
CA ASN A 32 -12.41 15.25 8.56
C ASN A 32 -11.74 15.63 9.88
N ILE A 33 -10.44 15.36 10.00
CA ILE A 33 -9.63 15.72 11.17
C ILE A 33 -8.39 16.51 10.76
N LEU A 34 -8.07 17.55 11.53
CA LEU A 34 -6.83 18.30 11.40
C LEU A 34 -5.90 17.93 12.56
N PHE A 35 -4.90 17.11 12.28
CA PHE A 35 -3.92 16.69 13.27
C PHE A 35 -2.59 17.47 13.12
N ILE A 36 -2.32 18.35 14.08
CA ILE A 36 -1.08 19.13 14.15
C ILE A 36 -0.16 18.50 15.18
N ALA A 37 1.07 18.21 14.77
CA ALA A 37 2.10 17.70 15.66
C ALA A 37 3.49 18.15 15.19
N PRO A 38 4.53 18.18 16.04
CA PRO A 38 5.90 18.36 15.57
C PRO A 38 6.44 17.12 14.82
N SER A 39 7.58 17.26 14.16
CA SER A 39 8.31 16.12 13.59
C SER A 39 8.77 15.17 14.70
N GLY A 40 8.72 13.86 14.46
CA GLY A 40 9.19 12.84 15.42
C GLY A 40 8.14 12.38 16.45
N THR A 41 6.94 12.97 16.45
CA THR A 41 5.84 12.61 17.36
C THR A 41 5.21 11.25 17.10
N GLY A 42 5.25 10.78 15.86
CA GLY A 42 4.56 9.55 15.48
C GLY A 42 3.51 9.73 14.39
N LYS A 43 3.31 10.94 13.84
CA LYS A 43 2.27 11.25 12.83
C LYS A 43 1.93 10.15 11.84
N THR A 44 2.95 9.55 11.24
CA THR A 44 2.76 8.47 10.26
C THR A 44 2.21 7.22 10.92
N ILE A 45 2.80 6.75 12.02
CA ILE A 45 2.33 5.54 12.68
C ILE A 45 0.97 5.76 13.32
N ASP A 46 0.71 6.95 13.89
CA ASP A 46 -0.56 7.26 14.55
C ASP A 46 -1.73 7.18 13.57
N ASN A 47 -1.58 7.85 12.41
CA ASN A 47 -2.58 7.80 11.35
C ASN A 47 -2.77 6.40 10.78
N LEU A 48 -1.69 5.63 10.59
CA LEU A 48 -1.79 4.27 10.06
C LEU A 48 -2.52 3.35 11.04
N VAL A 49 -2.13 3.35 12.32
CA VAL A 49 -2.74 2.51 13.37
C VAL A 49 -4.20 2.85 13.59
N ALA A 50 -4.59 4.12 13.45
CA ALA A 50 -5.99 4.54 13.48
C ALA A 50 -6.77 4.11 12.21
N ALA A 51 -6.18 4.25 11.02
CA ALA A 51 -6.91 4.05 9.76
C ALA A 51 -6.99 2.59 9.29
N ILE A 52 -5.93 1.79 9.51
CA ILE A 52 -5.85 0.39 9.03
C ILE A 52 -7.00 -0.48 9.51
N PRO A 53 -7.40 -0.47 10.80
CA PRO A 53 -8.51 -1.29 11.27
C PRO A 53 -9.81 -0.96 10.54
N ILE A 54 -10.13 0.33 10.42
CA ILE A 54 -11.32 0.80 9.72
C ILE A 54 -11.28 0.36 8.26
N ALA A 55 -10.12 0.48 7.60
CA ALA A 55 -9.99 0.06 6.22
C ALA A 55 -10.21 -1.44 6.05
N LYS A 56 -9.76 -2.27 6.99
CA LYS A 56 -10.00 -3.72 6.95
C LYS A 56 -11.47 -4.07 7.22
N ASP A 57 -12.03 -3.54 8.31
CA ASP A 57 -13.39 -3.86 8.77
C ASP A 57 -14.43 -3.53 7.70
N TYR A 58 -14.21 -2.46 6.93
CA TYR A 58 -15.12 -1.99 5.88
C TYR A 58 -14.65 -2.30 4.45
N GLY A 59 -13.55 -3.06 4.26
CA GLY A 59 -13.02 -3.39 2.94
C GLY A 59 -12.57 -2.18 2.10
N LEU A 60 -12.11 -1.10 2.74
CA LEU A 60 -11.68 0.15 2.11
C LEU A 60 -10.19 0.14 1.74
N LYS A 61 -9.80 1.11 0.91
CA LYS A 61 -8.40 1.37 0.54
C LYS A 61 -7.93 2.68 1.18
N ILE A 62 -6.69 2.69 1.69
CA ILE A 62 -6.05 3.89 2.22
C ILE A 62 -5.21 4.54 1.12
N ILE A 63 -5.52 5.79 0.78
CA ILE A 63 -4.70 6.62 -0.10
C ILE A 63 -3.87 7.55 0.79
N TYR A 64 -2.59 7.24 0.96
CA TYR A 64 -1.68 8.05 1.76
C TYR A 64 -0.93 9.05 0.86
N LEU A 65 -1.24 10.34 1.01
CA LEU A 65 -0.61 11.41 0.21
C LEU A 65 0.65 11.92 0.91
N CYS A 66 1.72 12.09 0.13
CA CYS A 66 3.02 12.57 0.59
C CYS A 66 3.55 13.64 -0.34
N ARG A 67 4.29 14.61 0.19
CA ARG A 67 4.92 15.66 -0.62
C ARG A 67 6.20 15.17 -1.29
N THR A 68 6.96 14.31 -0.61
CA THR A 68 8.26 13.83 -1.12
C THR A 68 8.33 12.31 -1.16
N HIS A 69 9.24 11.82 -2.00
CA HIS A 69 9.60 10.41 -2.09
C HIS A 69 10.07 9.83 -0.75
N GLN A 70 10.94 10.53 -0.03
CA GLN A 70 11.41 10.11 1.29
C GLN A 70 10.27 9.97 2.32
N GLN A 71 9.25 10.85 2.26
CA GLN A 71 8.07 10.72 3.11
C GLN A 71 7.27 9.46 2.76
N SER A 72 7.09 9.16 1.47
CA SER A 72 6.43 7.92 1.03
C SER A 72 7.23 6.68 1.44
N ASP A 73 8.56 6.69 1.36
CA ASP A 73 9.42 5.59 1.83
C ASP A 73 9.22 5.33 3.33
N ARG A 74 9.08 6.40 4.12
CA ARG A 74 8.79 6.28 5.54
C ARG A 74 7.47 5.56 5.81
N VAL A 75 6.41 5.89 5.06
CA VAL A 75 5.11 5.20 5.17
C VAL A 75 5.25 3.71 4.88
N ILE A 76 5.94 3.34 3.80
CA ILE A 76 6.17 1.93 3.44
C ILE A 76 6.96 1.21 4.54
N SER A 77 7.97 1.86 5.12
CA SER A 77 8.74 1.32 6.26
C SER A 77 7.87 1.09 7.49
N GLU A 78 7.00 2.04 7.85
CA GLU A 78 6.07 1.85 8.98
C GLU A 78 5.08 0.71 8.72
N VAL A 79 4.53 0.58 7.50
CA VAL A 79 3.65 -0.56 7.15
C VAL A 79 4.38 -1.89 7.28
N LYS A 80 5.67 -1.97 6.92
CA LYS A 80 6.48 -3.19 7.12
C LYS A 80 6.59 -3.57 8.59
N LYS A 81 6.89 -2.60 9.46
CA LYS A 81 6.95 -2.83 10.92
C LYS A 81 5.61 -3.29 11.48
N ILE A 82 4.50 -2.72 11.01
CA ILE A 82 3.15 -3.18 11.39
C ILE A 82 2.95 -4.63 10.95
N ASN A 83 3.32 -4.99 9.72
CA ASN A 83 3.21 -6.37 9.25
C ASN A 83 4.08 -7.35 10.05
N GLU A 84 5.27 -6.94 10.48
CA GLU A 84 6.12 -7.73 11.38
C GLU A 84 5.43 -7.97 12.73
N LYS A 85 4.86 -6.91 13.34
CA LYS A 85 4.06 -7.01 14.56
C LYS A 85 2.86 -7.94 14.39
N LEU A 86 2.10 -7.79 13.31
CA LEU A 86 0.95 -8.63 12.99
C LEU A 86 1.36 -10.10 12.86
N SER A 87 2.45 -10.38 12.13
CA SER A 87 2.97 -11.74 11.95
C SER A 87 3.37 -12.37 13.29
N GLN A 88 3.97 -11.60 14.20
CA GLN A 88 4.30 -12.07 15.54
C GLN A 88 3.06 -12.36 16.38
N ASN A 89 2.04 -11.51 16.30
CA ASN A 89 0.79 -11.70 17.04
C ASN A 89 0.04 -12.94 16.54
N ILE A 90 -0.02 -13.16 15.22
CA ILE A 90 -0.66 -14.34 14.62
C ILE A 90 0.04 -15.63 15.09
N LYS A 91 1.38 -15.67 15.07
CA LYS A 91 2.16 -16.86 15.49
C LYS A 91 2.00 -17.23 16.97
N LYS A 92 1.64 -16.26 17.82
CA LYS A 92 1.43 -16.49 19.26
C LYS A 92 0.04 -17.05 19.57
N ASP A 93 -0.90 -16.94 18.64
CA ASP A 93 -2.28 -17.34 18.82
C ASP A 93 -2.49 -18.74 18.24
N SER A 94 -2.36 -19.76 19.09
CA SER A 94 -2.45 -21.18 18.70
C SER A 94 -3.78 -21.56 18.06
N THR A 95 -4.84 -20.80 18.32
CA THR A 95 -6.19 -21.04 17.78
C THR A 95 -6.32 -20.69 16.28
N LEU A 96 -5.48 -19.77 15.78
CA LEU A 96 -5.44 -19.42 14.35
C LEU A 96 -4.63 -20.43 13.50
N ILE A 97 -3.82 -21.28 14.15
CA ILE A 97 -2.93 -22.24 13.49
C ILE A 97 -3.66 -23.58 13.21
N GLU A 98 -4.60 -23.98 14.08
CA GLU A 98 -5.32 -25.25 13.97
C GLU A 98 -6.39 -25.26 12.86
N ILE A 99 -6.97 -24.09 12.58
CA ILE A 99 -7.81 -23.91 11.39
C ILE A 99 -6.83 -23.58 10.27
N GLY A 100 -6.47 -24.56 9.45
CA GLY A 100 -5.49 -24.37 8.37
C GLY A 100 -5.99 -23.40 7.31
N ILE A 101 -5.89 -22.10 7.53
CA ILE A 101 -6.47 -21.09 6.63
C ILE A 101 -5.42 -20.19 6.00
N GLU A 102 -5.61 -19.97 4.71
CA GLU A 102 -5.16 -18.83 3.89
C GLU A 102 -5.32 -17.42 4.53
N SER A 103 -5.95 -17.34 5.71
CA SER A 103 -6.21 -16.16 6.54
C SER A 103 -4.96 -15.39 6.99
N GLU A 104 -3.80 -16.04 7.14
CA GLU A 104 -2.56 -15.34 7.53
C GLU A 104 -2.17 -14.24 6.52
N LYS A 105 -2.29 -14.53 5.21
CA LYS A 105 -1.97 -13.57 4.14
C LYS A 105 -3.02 -12.48 3.99
N THR A 106 -4.28 -12.76 4.33
CA THR A 106 -5.38 -11.77 4.29
C THR A 106 -5.24 -10.73 5.41
N LEU A 107 -4.61 -11.11 6.52
CA LEU A 107 -4.39 -10.18 7.63
C LEU A 107 -3.22 -9.22 7.39
N LEU A 108 -2.29 -9.51 6.48
CA LEU A 108 -1.18 -8.60 6.19
C LEU A 108 -1.61 -7.43 5.31
N ILE A 109 -0.98 -6.29 5.54
CA ILE A 109 -1.27 -5.06 4.82
C ILE A 109 -0.43 -5.02 3.54
N ARG A 110 -1.10 -4.89 2.39
CA ARG A 110 -0.44 -4.65 1.10
C ARG A 110 -0.33 -3.14 0.88
N ALA A 111 0.88 -2.64 0.72
CA ALA A 111 1.15 -1.22 0.46
C ALA A 111 2.05 -1.05 -0.76
N ILE A 112 1.72 -0.07 -1.59
CA ILE A 112 2.46 0.27 -2.81
C ILE A 112 2.74 1.78 -2.78
N SER A 113 4.00 2.16 -3.03
CA SER A 113 4.39 3.55 -3.27
C SER A 113 4.35 3.80 -4.77
N ILE A 114 3.68 4.88 -5.19
CA ILE A 114 3.61 5.30 -6.59
C ILE A 114 4.54 6.50 -6.78
N ARG A 115 5.40 6.44 -7.80
CA ARG A 115 6.39 7.46 -8.16
C ARG A 115 6.43 7.67 -9.66
N GLY A 116 7.19 8.69 -10.08
CA GLY A 116 7.38 9.00 -11.50
C GLY A 116 8.12 7.90 -12.25
N ARG A 117 8.03 7.92 -13.59
CA ARG A 117 8.68 6.93 -14.46
C ARG A 117 10.18 6.84 -14.26
N ALA A 118 10.85 7.94 -13.92
CA ALA A 118 12.29 7.97 -13.65
C ALA A 118 12.71 6.98 -12.56
N GLU A 119 11.85 6.76 -11.55
CA GLU A 119 12.14 5.89 -10.41
C GLU A 119 11.61 4.46 -10.59
N MET A 120 10.49 4.28 -11.29
CA MET A 120 9.80 2.99 -11.37
C MET A 120 9.96 2.26 -12.71
N CYS A 121 10.49 2.91 -13.75
CA CYS A 121 10.62 2.27 -15.06
C CYS A 121 11.78 1.28 -15.08
N LEU A 122 11.54 0.08 -15.64
CA LEU A 122 12.57 -0.95 -15.82
C LEU A 122 13.46 -0.69 -17.06
N ASN A 123 12.97 0.10 -18.03
CA ASN A 123 13.68 0.37 -19.28
C ASN A 123 14.99 1.13 -19.02
N ARG A 124 16.12 0.58 -19.51
CA ARG A 124 17.46 1.14 -19.29
C ARG A 124 17.62 2.56 -19.84
N ILE A 125 16.96 2.89 -20.96
CA ILE A 125 16.98 4.25 -21.52
C ILE A 125 16.36 5.22 -20.51
N ILE A 126 15.16 4.90 -20.01
CA ILE A 126 14.46 5.74 -19.03
C ILE A 126 15.25 5.85 -17.72
N LYS A 127 15.86 4.77 -17.24
CA LYS A 127 16.71 4.79 -16.03
C LYS A 127 17.93 5.71 -16.16
N LYS A 128 18.54 5.77 -17.35
CA LYS A 128 19.69 6.66 -17.63
C LYS A 128 19.29 8.14 -17.67
N LEU A 129 18.00 8.45 -17.84
CA LEU A 129 17.47 9.80 -17.85
C LEU A 129 17.09 10.30 -16.44
N LYS A 130 17.57 9.64 -15.38
CA LYS A 130 17.36 10.12 -14.01
C LYS A 130 18.02 11.50 -13.86
N GLY A 131 17.24 12.49 -13.44
CA GLY A 131 17.66 13.89 -13.33
C GLY A 131 17.15 14.80 -14.46
N PHE A 132 16.61 14.24 -15.55
CA PHE A 132 15.90 15.00 -16.57
C PHE A 132 14.50 15.38 -16.09
N SER A 133 13.85 16.32 -16.81
CA SER A 133 12.50 16.75 -16.46
C SER A 133 11.51 15.59 -16.57
N PRO A 134 10.50 15.50 -15.67
CA PRO A 134 9.48 14.45 -15.76
C PRO A 134 8.75 14.43 -17.11
N VAL A 135 8.58 15.60 -17.74
CA VAL A 135 7.91 15.75 -19.03
C VAL A 135 8.71 15.08 -20.15
N ASP A 136 10.02 15.31 -20.21
CA ASP A 136 10.89 14.72 -21.24
C ASP A 136 10.92 13.20 -21.13
N ILE A 137 11.04 12.70 -19.89
CA ILE A 137 11.00 11.26 -19.62
C ILE A 137 9.67 10.65 -20.07
N MET A 138 8.56 11.35 -19.88
CA MET A 138 7.25 10.90 -20.33
C MET A 138 7.13 10.88 -21.86
N ASN A 139 7.66 11.89 -22.55
CA ASN A 139 7.66 11.98 -24.02
C ASN A 139 8.48 10.84 -24.62
N ILE A 140 9.71 10.64 -24.14
CA ILE A 140 10.58 9.54 -24.60
C ILE A 140 9.92 8.19 -24.33
N CYS A 141 9.30 8.01 -23.15
CA CYS A 141 8.55 6.80 -22.86
C CYS A 141 7.34 6.60 -23.80
N ALA A 142 6.66 7.67 -24.20
CA ALA A 142 5.57 7.60 -25.16
C ALA A 142 6.08 7.17 -26.54
N ASP A 143 7.20 7.74 -27.01
CA ASP A 143 7.81 7.39 -28.29
C ASP A 143 8.29 5.93 -28.32
N LEU A 144 8.94 5.47 -27.24
CA LEU A 144 9.36 4.07 -27.11
C LEU A 144 8.17 3.10 -27.18
N ARG A 145 7.02 3.47 -26.62
CA ARG A 145 5.80 2.65 -26.71
C ARG A 145 5.17 2.70 -28.09
N LYS A 146 5.05 3.89 -28.68
CA LYS A 146 4.48 4.10 -30.02
C LYS A 146 5.22 3.31 -31.09
N ASN A 147 6.55 3.32 -31.02
CA ASN A 147 7.42 2.65 -31.98
C ASN A 147 7.71 1.18 -31.61
N LYS A 148 7.02 0.60 -30.60
CA LYS A 148 7.23 -0.76 -30.09
C LYS A 148 8.67 -1.06 -29.64
N ASN A 149 9.45 -0.04 -29.29
CA ASN A 149 10.83 -0.16 -28.81
C ASN A 149 10.94 -0.41 -27.30
N CYS A 150 9.83 -0.45 -26.56
CA CYS A 150 9.81 -0.79 -25.14
C CYS A 150 9.37 -2.25 -24.92
N SER A 151 10.32 -3.17 -24.74
CA SER A 151 10.05 -4.59 -24.49
C SER A 151 9.12 -4.82 -23.29
N TYR A 152 9.38 -4.13 -22.18
CA TYR A 152 8.56 -4.24 -20.95
C TYR A 152 7.10 -3.86 -21.18
N PHE A 153 6.85 -2.79 -21.94
CA PHE A 153 5.47 -2.36 -22.23
C PHE A 153 4.79 -3.35 -23.18
N ASN A 154 5.48 -3.79 -24.23
CA ASN A 154 4.92 -4.72 -25.20
C ASN A 154 4.55 -6.06 -24.54
N GLN A 155 5.43 -6.62 -23.72
CA GLN A 155 5.18 -7.84 -22.96
C GLN A 155 3.98 -7.68 -22.00
N MET A 156 3.89 -6.54 -21.32
CA MET A 156 2.77 -6.26 -20.42
C MET A 156 1.44 -6.16 -21.17
N ILE A 157 1.40 -5.55 -22.37
CA ILE A 157 0.19 -5.48 -23.18
C ILE A 157 -0.23 -6.88 -23.65
N GLN A 158 0.72 -7.68 -24.13
CA GLN A 158 0.45 -9.06 -24.53
C GLN A 158 -0.10 -9.88 -23.35
N PHE A 159 0.54 -9.80 -22.20
CA PHE A 159 0.08 -10.49 -20.99
C PHE A 159 -1.34 -10.07 -20.58
N LYS A 160 -1.67 -8.78 -20.69
CA LYS A 160 -3.01 -8.27 -20.40
C LYS A 160 -4.06 -8.83 -21.37
N GLN A 161 -3.72 -9.02 -22.63
CA GLN A 161 -4.62 -9.61 -23.63
C GLN A 161 -4.94 -11.06 -23.25
N THR A 162 -3.93 -11.87 -22.97
CA THR A 162 -4.10 -13.26 -22.52
C THR A 162 -4.96 -13.34 -21.26
N LEU A 163 -4.68 -12.51 -20.25
CA LEU A 163 -5.49 -12.47 -19.03
C LEU A 163 -6.97 -12.15 -19.28
N ASN A 164 -7.25 -11.22 -20.19
CA ASN A 164 -8.62 -10.86 -20.52
C ASN A 164 -9.34 -12.00 -21.26
N GLU A 165 -8.63 -12.72 -22.12
CA GLU A 165 -9.15 -13.91 -22.79
C GLU A 165 -9.48 -15.01 -21.78
N ASP A 166 -8.56 -15.28 -20.84
CA ASP A 166 -8.76 -16.27 -19.77
C ASP A 166 -9.97 -15.91 -18.88
N LEU A 167 -10.07 -14.64 -18.46
CA LEU A 167 -11.21 -14.13 -17.68
C LEU A 167 -12.54 -14.26 -18.44
N HIS A 168 -12.53 -14.01 -19.75
CA HIS A 168 -13.71 -14.15 -20.58
C HIS A 168 -14.14 -15.63 -20.67
N ILE A 169 -13.20 -16.55 -20.88
CA ILE A 169 -13.47 -18.00 -20.90
C ILE A 169 -14.06 -18.47 -19.57
N LEU A 170 -13.47 -18.06 -18.44
CA LEU A 170 -13.98 -18.40 -17.11
C LEU A 170 -15.40 -17.90 -16.89
N SER A 171 -15.71 -16.68 -17.36
CA SER A 171 -17.07 -16.12 -17.23
C SER A 171 -18.11 -16.90 -18.04
N LEU A 172 -17.74 -17.43 -19.20
CA LEU A 172 -18.63 -18.27 -20.01
C LEU A 172 -18.89 -19.63 -19.35
N LEU A 173 -17.86 -20.27 -18.78
CA LEU A 173 -17.98 -21.55 -18.09
C LEU A 173 -18.83 -21.47 -16.82
N THR A 174 -18.90 -20.31 -16.16
CA THR A 174 -19.73 -20.10 -14.96
C THR A 174 -21.21 -19.81 -15.27
N ILE A 175 -21.58 -19.57 -16.53
CA ILE A 175 -22.98 -19.32 -16.94
C ILE A 175 -23.67 -20.65 -17.35
N GLU A 176 -22.89 -21.69 -17.62
CA GLU A 176 -23.38 -23.02 -18.02
C GLU A 176 -23.58 -24.02 -16.85
N SER A 177 -23.51 -23.54 -15.60
CA SER A 177 -23.73 -24.31 -14.36
C SER A 177 -24.78 -23.65 -13.47
#